data_AF-A0A7H8HFZ0-F1
#
_entry.id   AF-A0A7H8HFZ0-F1
#
_cell.length_a   1.000
_cell.length_b   1.000
_cell.length_c   1.000
_cell.angle_alpha   90.00
_cell.angle_beta   90.00
_cell.angle_gamma   90.00
#
_symmetry.space_group_name_H-M   'P 1'
#
loop_
_entity.id
_entity.type
_entity.pdbx_description
1 polymer ?
#
loop_
_entity_poly.entity_id
_entity_poly.type
_entity_poly.pdbx_seq_one_letter_code
_entity_poly.pdbx_strand_id
1 'polypeptide(L)'
;MSDRDSAEPESLSPSEALDEDELRVDSLEEGIEPPEHWSAADRYGTTPREIREGEPMEMRLAEELPDAEPEPVPDRPLAATPAAELDESIEDAPADFEPVVPEDTVPRRHSNQGRRETTDYAGESVADAIRAAREG
;
A
#
# COMPACT_ATOMS: atom_id res chain seq x y z
N MET A 1 32.70 -11.82 14.53
CA MET A 1 32.23 -11.98 13.14
C MET A 1 33.28 -12.81 12.46
N SER A 2 32.99 -14.09 12.23
CA SER A 2 33.94 -15.03 11.64
C SER A 2 33.94 -14.77 10.14
N ASP A 3 35.11 -14.37 9.63
CA ASP A 3 35.41 -14.29 8.21
C ASP A 3 35.25 -15.70 7.62
N ARG A 4 34.11 -15.93 6.98
CA ARG A 4 33.85 -17.11 6.16
C ARG A 4 33.43 -16.54 4.82
N ASP A 5 34.40 -16.33 3.94
CA ASP A 5 34.39 -16.82 2.55
C ASP A 5 35.53 -16.22 1.72
N SER A 6 36.73 -16.75 1.92
CA SER A 6 37.82 -16.73 0.94
C SER A 6 38.75 -17.87 1.32
N ALA A 7 38.25 -19.10 1.13
CA ALA A 7 39.05 -20.29 1.32
C ALA A 7 40.10 -20.33 0.20
N GLU A 8 41.39 -20.45 0.55
CA GLU A 8 42.46 -20.52 -0.45
C GLU A 8 42.22 -21.72 -1.40
N PRO A 9 42.54 -21.64 -2.70
CA PRO A 9 42.13 -22.62 -3.71
C PRO A 9 42.65 -24.04 -3.47
N GLU A 10 43.67 -24.20 -2.61
CA GLU A 10 44.19 -25.51 -2.19
C GLU A 10 43.34 -26.21 -1.11
N SER A 11 42.36 -25.52 -0.53
CA SER A 11 41.48 -26.05 0.53
C SER A 11 40.09 -26.49 0.05
N LEU A 12 39.74 -26.18 -1.20
CA LEU A 12 38.47 -26.54 -1.84
C LEU A 12 38.56 -27.92 -2.51
N SER A 13 37.47 -28.68 -2.51
CA SER A 13 37.40 -29.88 -3.34
C SER A 13 37.35 -29.50 -4.83
N PRO A 14 37.80 -30.38 -5.76
CA PRO A 14 37.72 -30.11 -7.20
C PRO A 14 36.31 -29.82 -7.72
N SER A 15 35.27 -30.28 -7.02
CA SER A 15 33.88 -29.99 -7.36
C SER A 15 33.48 -28.59 -6.91
N GLU A 16 33.81 -28.20 -5.68
CA GLU A 16 33.52 -26.86 -5.13
C GLU A 16 34.31 -25.76 -5.86
N ALA A 17 35.52 -26.06 -6.31
CA ALA A 17 36.33 -25.12 -7.11
C ALA A 17 35.74 -24.82 -8.51
N LEU A 18 34.72 -25.57 -8.94
CA LEU A 18 34.01 -25.35 -10.21
C LEU A 18 32.64 -24.70 -10.00
N ASP A 19 32.28 -24.32 -8.78
CA ASP A 19 31.05 -23.58 -8.52
C ASP A 19 31.14 -22.16 -9.09
N GLU A 20 30.00 -21.60 -9.48
CA GLU A 20 29.91 -20.31 -10.19
C GLU A 20 30.44 -19.14 -9.35
N ASP A 21 30.26 -19.21 -8.03
CA ASP A 21 30.77 -18.24 -7.05
C ASP A 21 32.31 -18.16 -7.09
N GLU A 22 32.99 -19.32 -7.08
CA GLU A 22 34.45 -19.38 -7.06
C GLU A 22 35.07 -19.10 -8.44
N LEU A 23 34.39 -19.54 -9.51
CA LEU A 23 34.77 -19.23 -10.88
C LEU A 23 34.50 -17.76 -11.26
N ARG A 24 33.78 -17.01 -10.42
CA ARG A 24 33.37 -15.62 -10.67
C ARG A 24 32.67 -15.45 -12.03
N VAL A 25 31.83 -16.42 -12.36
CA VAL A 25 31.03 -16.43 -13.59
C VAL A 25 29.55 -16.20 -13.31
N ASP A 26 29.16 -16.00 -12.04
CA ASP A 26 27.80 -15.60 -11.71
C ASP A 26 27.47 -14.28 -12.39
N SER A 27 26.48 -14.33 -13.29
CA SER A 27 25.98 -13.14 -14.01
C SER A 27 25.38 -12.10 -13.06
N LEU A 28 25.01 -12.50 -11.83
CA LEU A 28 24.49 -11.62 -10.80
C LEU A 28 25.60 -10.86 -10.04
N GLU A 29 26.84 -11.38 -10.01
CA GLU A 29 28.00 -10.73 -9.39
C GLU A 29 28.38 -9.41 -10.12
N GLU A 30 28.35 -9.41 -11.45
CA GLU A 30 28.55 -8.19 -12.25
C GLU A 30 27.39 -7.19 -12.10
N GLY A 31 26.21 -7.70 -11.75
CA GLY A 31 24.96 -6.95 -11.69
C GLY A 31 24.42 -6.66 -13.09
N ILE A 32 23.13 -6.95 -13.30
CA ILE A 32 22.44 -6.48 -14.52
C ILE A 32 22.04 -5.04 -14.30
N GLU A 33 22.60 -4.13 -15.10
CA GLU A 33 22.10 -2.74 -15.16
C GLU A 33 20.73 -2.73 -15.84
N PRO A 34 19.64 -2.40 -15.12
CA PRO A 34 18.34 -2.28 -15.75
C PRO A 34 18.36 -1.12 -16.75
N PRO A 35 17.49 -1.13 -17.77
CA PRO A 35 17.41 -0.03 -18.72
C PRO A 35 17.23 1.31 -18.02
N GLU A 36 18.06 2.29 -18.38
CA GLU A 36 17.78 3.68 -18.03
C GLU A 36 16.40 4.05 -18.59
N HIS A 37 15.59 4.76 -17.80
CA HIS A 37 14.22 5.14 -18.17
C HIS A 37 13.26 3.97 -18.40
N TRP A 38 13.18 3.05 -17.43
CA TRP A 38 12.08 2.09 -17.38
C TRP A 38 10.74 2.80 -17.62
N SER A 39 9.99 2.28 -18.59
CA SER A 39 8.59 2.66 -18.83
C SER A 39 7.75 1.42 -18.62
N ALA A 40 6.58 1.60 -18.02
CA ALA A 40 5.60 0.54 -17.93
C ALA A 40 5.25 0.05 -19.34
N ALA A 41 5.08 -1.26 -19.48
CA ALA A 41 4.52 -1.83 -20.71
C ALA A 41 3.01 -1.57 -20.71
N ASP A 42 2.62 -0.35 -21.05
CA ASP A 42 1.21 0.02 -21.16
C ASP A 42 0.59 -0.60 -22.41
N ARG A 43 -0.61 -1.18 -22.26
CA ARG A 43 -1.38 -1.72 -23.39
C ARG A 43 -1.87 -0.61 -24.32
N TYR A 44 -2.09 0.59 -23.80
CA TYR A 44 -2.66 1.73 -24.52
C TYR A 44 -1.93 3.04 -24.14
N GLY A 45 -1.92 4.02 -25.04
CA GLY A 45 -1.28 5.32 -24.77
C GLY A 45 0.20 5.39 -25.13
N THR A 46 0.73 4.40 -25.85
CA THR A 46 2.14 4.39 -26.31
C THR A 46 2.36 5.31 -27.52
N THR A 47 1.30 5.68 -28.24
CA THR A 47 1.39 6.59 -29.41
C THR A 47 0.74 7.95 -29.14
N PRO A 48 1.23 9.04 -29.79
CA PRO A 48 0.58 10.36 -29.70
C PRO A 48 -0.87 10.39 -30.18
N ARG A 49 -1.29 9.40 -30.98
CA ARG A 49 -2.69 9.27 -31.40
C ARG A 49 -3.54 8.72 -30.25
N GLU A 50 -3.10 7.64 -29.63
CA GLU A 50 -3.80 7.00 -28.50
C GLU A 50 -3.89 7.93 -27.30
N ILE A 51 -2.84 8.69 -26.99
CA ILE A 51 -2.88 9.69 -25.91
C ILE A 51 -3.96 10.76 -26.18
N ARG A 52 -4.12 11.18 -27.44
CA ARG A 52 -5.13 12.19 -27.82
C ARG A 52 -6.55 11.63 -27.82
N GLU A 53 -6.70 10.40 -28.30
CA GLU A 53 -8.01 9.74 -28.41
C GLU A 53 -8.48 9.19 -27.06
N GLY A 54 -7.53 8.89 -26.17
CA GLY A 54 -7.80 8.21 -24.91
C GLY A 54 -8.19 6.75 -25.13
N GLU A 55 -8.17 6.00 -24.03
CA GLU A 55 -8.62 4.61 -24.03
C GLU A 55 -10.15 4.53 -24.20
N PRO A 56 -10.69 3.60 -25.02
CA PRO A 56 -12.12 3.42 -25.12
C PRO A 56 -12.76 3.06 -23.77
N MET A 57 -13.89 3.69 -23.45
CA MET A 57 -14.60 3.51 -22.18
C MET A 57 -14.96 2.04 -21.90
N GLU A 58 -15.32 1.29 -22.95
CA GLU A 58 -15.66 -0.14 -22.82
C GLU A 58 -14.47 -0.98 -22.32
N MET A 59 -13.25 -0.65 -22.73
CA MET A 59 -12.05 -1.36 -22.28
C MET A 59 -11.78 -1.06 -20.81
N ARG A 60 -11.85 0.21 -20.41
CA ARG A 60 -11.74 0.62 -19.00
C ARG A 60 -12.80 -0.04 -18.11
N LEU A 61 -14.04 -0.16 -18.59
CA LEU A 61 -15.11 -0.82 -17.83
C LEU A 61 -14.88 -2.33 -17.71
N ALA A 62 -14.29 -2.96 -18.72
CA ALA A 62 -13.96 -4.38 -18.67
C ALA A 62 -12.85 -4.68 -17.64
N GLU A 63 -11.90 -3.74 -17.44
CA GLU A 63 -10.84 -3.88 -16.43
C GLU A 63 -11.35 -3.75 -14.99
N GLU A 64 -12.48 -3.08 -14.76
CA GLU A 64 -13.13 -2.97 -13.45
C GLU A 64 -13.98 -4.21 -13.08
N LEU A 65 -14.12 -5.17 -13.99
CA LEU A 65 -14.84 -6.40 -13.69
C LEU A 65 -13.95 -7.31 -12.83
N PRO A 66 -14.44 -7.79 -11.66
CA PRO A 66 -13.67 -8.67 -10.82
C PRO A 66 -13.45 -10.02 -11.51
N ASP A 67 -12.25 -10.58 -11.33
CA ASP A 67 -11.90 -11.89 -11.88
C ASP A 67 -12.69 -13.04 -11.23
N ALA A 68 -13.15 -12.83 -10.00
CA ALA A 68 -13.97 -13.77 -9.24
C ALA A 68 -15.38 -13.18 -9.02
N GLU A 69 -16.37 -14.07 -8.90
CA GLU A 69 -17.71 -13.67 -8.52
C GLU A 69 -17.67 -12.95 -7.16
N PRO A 70 -18.17 -11.72 -7.07
CA PRO A 70 -18.21 -11.00 -5.80
C PRO A 70 -19.17 -11.68 -4.82
N GLU A 71 -18.93 -11.48 -3.52
CA GLU A 71 -19.86 -11.95 -2.51
C GLU A 71 -21.25 -11.29 -2.69
N PRO A 72 -22.34 -12.02 -2.39
CA PRO A 72 -23.69 -11.49 -2.55
C PRO A 72 -23.90 -10.29 -1.63
N VAL A 73 -24.16 -9.12 -2.24
CA VAL A 73 -24.50 -7.91 -1.49
C VAL A 73 -25.87 -8.09 -0.83
N PRO A 74 -26.00 -7.89 0.49
CA PRO A 74 -27.28 -8.03 1.18
C PRO A 74 -28.28 -6.96 0.72
N ASP A 75 -29.58 -7.31 0.68
CA ASP A 75 -30.66 -6.40 0.28
C ASP A 75 -30.74 -5.11 1.13
N ARG A 76 -30.26 -5.20 2.38
CA ARG A 76 -30.13 -4.07 3.31
C ARG A 76 -28.65 -3.79 3.52
N PRO A 77 -28.21 -2.52 3.42
CA PRO A 77 -26.82 -2.17 3.72
C PRO A 77 -26.50 -2.46 5.18
N LEU A 78 -25.31 -2.99 5.46
CA LEU A 78 -24.86 -3.34 6.81
C LEU A 78 -25.00 -2.18 7.81
N ALA A 79 -24.75 -0.94 7.36
CA ALA A 79 -24.89 0.26 8.17
C ALA A 79 -26.34 0.53 8.67
N ALA A 80 -27.35 -0.04 8.00
CA ALA A 80 -28.75 0.06 8.40
C ALA A 80 -29.26 -1.22 9.10
N THR A 81 -28.44 -2.25 9.22
CA THR A 81 -28.79 -3.50 9.89
C THR A 81 -28.71 -3.32 11.40
N PRO A 82 -29.75 -3.69 12.18
CA PRO A 82 -29.69 -3.63 13.64
C PRO A 82 -28.56 -4.51 14.19
N ALA A 83 -27.88 -4.05 15.24
CA ALA A 83 -26.75 -4.76 15.82
C ALA A 83 -27.06 -6.20 16.28
N ALA A 84 -28.31 -6.51 16.61
CA ALA A 84 -28.74 -7.86 16.99
C ALA A 84 -28.83 -8.85 15.82
N GLU A 85 -28.87 -8.34 14.58
CA GLU A 85 -28.89 -9.14 13.34
C GLU A 85 -27.51 -9.25 12.69
N LEU A 86 -26.51 -8.50 13.19
CA LEU A 86 -25.12 -8.61 12.75
C LEU A 86 -24.46 -9.78 13.47
N ASP A 87 -23.65 -10.56 12.74
CA ASP A 87 -22.76 -11.53 13.34
C ASP A 87 -21.49 -10.85 13.90
N GLU A 88 -20.69 -11.61 14.65
CA GLU A 88 -19.47 -11.12 15.30
C GLU A 88 -18.25 -11.04 14.36
N SER A 89 -18.41 -11.39 13.08
CA SER A 89 -17.32 -11.35 12.11
C SER A 89 -17.07 -9.94 11.58
N ILE A 90 -15.81 -9.66 11.28
CA ILE A 90 -15.36 -8.42 10.63
C ILE A 90 -14.64 -8.85 9.35
N GLU A 91 -15.22 -8.50 8.21
CA GLU A 91 -14.75 -8.92 6.88
C GLU A 91 -13.34 -8.42 6.57
N ASP A 92 -13.00 -7.20 6.99
CA ASP A 92 -11.69 -6.55 6.75
C ASP A 92 -10.77 -6.62 7.99
N ALA A 93 -10.93 -7.62 8.84
CA ALA A 93 -10.07 -7.79 10.01
C ALA A 93 -8.70 -8.36 9.59
N PRO A 94 -7.58 -7.80 10.10
CA PRO A 94 -6.29 -8.41 9.92
C PRO A 94 -6.27 -9.80 10.60
N ALA A 95 -5.47 -10.73 10.07
CA ALA A 95 -5.43 -12.12 10.57
C ALA A 95 -5.08 -12.24 12.06
N ASP A 96 -4.41 -11.24 12.65
CA ASP A 96 -4.03 -11.19 14.06
C ASP A 96 -5.00 -10.34 14.92
N PHE A 97 -6.23 -10.10 14.46
CA PHE A 97 -7.22 -9.36 15.25
C PHE A 97 -7.65 -10.16 16.48
N GLU A 98 -7.27 -9.67 17.67
CA GLU A 98 -7.73 -10.25 18.94
C GLU A 98 -9.08 -9.63 19.32
N PRO A 99 -10.17 -10.43 19.38
CA PRO A 99 -11.49 -9.91 19.74
C PRO A 99 -11.49 -9.43 21.20
N VAL A 100 -11.60 -8.12 21.39
CA VAL A 100 -11.73 -7.52 22.73
C VAL A 100 -13.13 -7.81 23.25
N VAL A 101 -13.23 -8.72 24.22
CA VAL A 101 -14.46 -8.93 24.99
C VAL A 101 -14.78 -7.63 25.73
N PRO A 102 -15.98 -7.04 25.53
CA PRO A 102 -16.33 -5.82 26.25
C PRO A 102 -16.34 -6.12 27.75
N GLU A 103 -15.52 -5.40 28.50
CA GLU A 103 -15.57 -5.41 29.96
C GLU A 103 -16.95 -4.89 30.42
N ASP A 104 -17.63 -5.64 31.29
CA ASP A 104 -18.95 -5.32 31.88
C ASP A 104 -19.02 -3.94 32.59
N THR A 105 -17.88 -3.25 32.70
CA THR A 105 -17.72 -1.96 33.33
C THR A 105 -16.78 -1.07 32.50
N VAL A 106 -17.31 -0.44 31.45
CA VAL A 106 -16.69 0.79 30.93
C VAL A 106 -16.70 1.83 32.05
N PRO A 107 -15.55 2.27 32.59
CA PRO A 107 -15.55 3.36 33.55
C PRO A 107 -16.08 4.59 32.82
N ARG A 108 -17.19 5.15 33.29
CA ARG A 108 -17.68 6.44 32.79
C ARG A 108 -16.53 7.43 32.93
N ARG A 109 -15.92 7.84 31.82
CA ARG A 109 -15.11 9.06 31.81
C ARG A 109 -16.03 10.16 32.31
N HIS A 110 -15.75 10.67 33.50
CA HIS A 110 -16.33 11.92 33.94
C HIS A 110 -15.91 12.95 32.91
N SER A 111 -16.85 13.37 32.06
CA SER A 111 -16.66 14.52 31.20
C SER A 111 -16.35 15.68 32.14
N ASN A 112 -15.11 16.14 32.16
CA ASN A 112 -14.76 17.40 32.80
C ASN A 112 -15.36 18.52 31.95
N GLN A 113 -16.66 18.71 32.12
CA GLN A 113 -17.43 19.80 31.56
C GLN A 113 -17.13 21.03 32.41
N GLY A 114 -15.91 21.57 32.23
CA GLY A 114 -15.37 22.56 33.15
C GLY A 114 -14.18 23.39 32.67
N ARG A 115 -13.79 23.31 31.38
CA ARG A 115 -12.83 24.29 30.84
C ARG A 115 -13.31 24.79 29.48
N ARG A 116 -13.94 25.96 29.49
CA ARG A 116 -14.06 26.80 28.30
C ARG A 116 -12.65 27.28 27.98
N GLU A 117 -11.95 26.55 27.14
CA GLU A 117 -10.69 26.99 26.54
C GLU A 117 -11.08 27.75 25.29
N THR A 118 -11.04 29.08 25.37
CA THR A 118 -11.22 29.98 24.22
C THR A 118 -10.04 29.75 23.30
N THR A 119 -10.26 28.98 22.24
CA THR A 119 -9.31 28.85 21.14
C THR A 119 -9.44 30.09 20.26
N ASP A 120 -8.79 31.16 20.67
CA ASP A 120 -8.41 32.25 19.76
C ASP A 120 -7.15 31.79 18.99
N TYR A 121 -7.31 30.74 18.19
CA TYR A 121 -6.36 30.40 17.14
C TYR A 121 -7.16 30.33 15.85
N ALA A 122 -7.39 31.52 15.28
CA ALA A 122 -7.83 31.62 13.91
C ALA A 122 -6.70 31.02 13.06
N GLY A 123 -6.95 29.83 12.49
CA GLY A 123 -6.15 29.32 11.40
C GLY A 123 -6.21 30.34 10.27
N GLU A 124 -5.18 31.17 10.19
CA GLU A 124 -4.98 32.11 9.10
C GLU A 124 -4.96 31.29 7.82
N SER A 125 -5.99 31.48 6.98
CA SER A 125 -6.08 30.76 5.73
C SER A 125 -4.89 31.17 4.86
N VAL A 126 -4.01 30.23 4.52
CA VAL A 126 -2.91 30.42 3.56
C VAL A 126 -3.42 30.99 2.23
N ALA A 127 -4.68 30.72 1.89
CA ALA A 127 -5.34 31.27 0.70
C ALA A 127 -5.46 32.81 0.72
N ASP A 128 -5.58 33.42 1.89
CA ASP A 128 -5.70 34.89 2.01
C ASP A 128 -4.33 35.58 1.88
N ALA A 129 -3.27 34.97 2.41
CA ALA A 129 -1.89 35.42 2.23
C ALA A 129 -1.45 35.41 0.75
N ILE A 130 -1.86 34.39 -0.01
CA ILE A 130 -1.55 34.29 -1.44
C ILE A 130 -2.34 35.34 -2.25
N ARG A 131 -3.58 35.66 -1.84
CA ARG A 131 -4.40 36.68 -2.51
C ARG A 131 -3.81 38.09 -2.34
N ALA A 132 -3.38 38.44 -1.13
CA ALA A 132 -2.78 39.74 -0.85
C ALA A 132 -1.45 39.98 -1.60
N ALA A 133 -0.65 38.92 -1.81
CA ALA A 133 0.63 39.02 -2.53
C ALA A 133 0.49 39.25 -4.05
N ARG A 134 -0.72 39.08 -4.61
CA ARG A 134 -0.98 39.27 -6.05
C ARG A 134 -1.54 40.65 -6.40
N GLU A 135 -1.99 41.40 -5.39
CA GLU A 135 -2.57 42.74 -5.57
C GLU A 135 -1.61 43.89 -5.22
N GLY A 136 -0.34 43.59 -4.89
CA GLY A 136 0.74 44.57 -4.71
C GLY A 136 1.76 44.51 -5.85
#